data_AF-A0A7C5MQ61-F1
#
_entry.id   AF-A0A7C5MQ61-F1
#
_cell.length_a   1.000
_cell.length_b   1.000
_cell.length_c   1.000
_cell.angle_alpha   90.00
_cell.angle_beta   90.00
_cell.angle_gamma   90.00
#
_symmetry.space_group_name_H-M   'P 1'
#
loop_
_entity.id
_entity.type
_entity.pdbx_description
1 polymer ?
#
loop_
_entity_poly.entity_id
_entity_poly.type
_entity_poly.pdbx_seq_one_letter_code
_entity_poly.pdbx_strand_id
1 'polypeptide(L)'
;MLLTTNKTTHLEKVFDEELMPHADALYNFSYHLAGNEEDANDLFQEAMMKAWRFIEKYEEGTNAKAWLFTIAKNAFINEYRKRKSRPHKVELQDYVTHQDSEDTPLTGSLDLREEMFKYLMGDEVTMAVNSLPVDFR
;
A
#
# COMPACT_ATOMS: atom_id res chain seq x y z
N MET A 1 -15.09 -8.88 31.81
CA MET A 1 -13.71 -8.39 31.63
C MET A 1 -12.72 -9.49 31.18
N LEU A 2 -13.00 -10.79 31.40
CA LEU A 2 -12.10 -11.91 31.02
C LEU A 2 -12.24 -12.42 29.56
N LEU A 3 -13.35 -12.16 28.88
CA LEU A 3 -13.55 -12.60 27.48
C LEU A 3 -12.82 -11.72 26.47
N THR A 4 -12.68 -10.42 26.76
CA THR A 4 -12.00 -9.45 25.90
C THR A 4 -10.49 -9.66 25.89
N THR A 5 -9.88 -9.98 27.03
CA THR A 5 -8.44 -10.23 27.12
C THR A 5 -8.03 -11.45 26.30
N ASN A 6 -8.82 -12.52 26.33
CA ASN A 6 -8.52 -13.75 25.61
C ASN A 6 -8.62 -13.56 24.08
N LYS A 7 -9.61 -12.79 23.61
CA LYS A 7 -9.76 -12.43 22.20
C LYS A 7 -8.59 -11.57 21.70
N THR A 8 -8.20 -10.55 22.47
CA THR A 8 -7.07 -9.68 22.09
C THR A 8 -5.77 -10.47 21.97
N THR A 9 -5.48 -11.36 22.92
CA THR A 9 -4.28 -12.22 22.88
C THR A 9 -4.26 -13.15 21.66
N HIS A 10 -5.42 -13.62 21.20
CA HIS A 10 -5.51 -14.41 19.97
C HIS A 10 -5.14 -13.61 18.73
N LEU A 11 -5.69 -12.40 18.59
CA LEU A 11 -5.41 -11.54 17.44
C LEU A 11 -3.96 -11.07 17.40
N GLU A 12 -3.36 -10.79 18.56
CA GLU A 12 -1.92 -10.53 18.70
C GLU A 12 -1.10 -11.69 18.14
N LYS A 13 -1.45 -12.92 18.53
CA LYS A 13 -0.75 -14.12 18.07
C LYS A 13 -0.87 -14.31 16.55
N VAL A 14 -2.07 -14.15 15.99
CA VAL A 14 -2.27 -14.27 14.53
C VAL A 14 -1.47 -13.21 13.78
N PHE A 15 -1.45 -11.97 14.29
CA PHE A 15 -0.68 -10.90 13.68
C PHE A 15 0.83 -11.19 13.69
N ASP A 16 1.36 -11.64 14.84
CA ASP A 16 2.78 -11.93 15.00
C ASP A 16 3.23 -13.18 14.24
N GLU A 17 2.38 -14.22 14.17
CA GLU A 17 2.75 -15.49 13.54
C GLU A 17 2.47 -15.52 12.03
N GLU A 18 1.41 -14.87 11.54
CA GLU A 18 1.03 -14.92 10.12
C GLU A 18 1.36 -13.65 9.34
N LEU A 19 1.29 -12.46 9.94
CA LEU A 19 1.46 -11.20 9.21
C LEU A 19 2.88 -10.63 9.34
N MET A 20 3.45 -10.62 10.55
CA MET A 20 4.79 -10.08 10.79
C MET A 20 5.91 -10.72 9.95
N PRO A 21 5.89 -12.03 9.62
CA PRO A 21 6.87 -12.62 8.70
C PRO A 21 6.88 -12.00 7.29
N HIS A 22 5.85 -11.25 6.93
CA HIS A 22 5.73 -10.56 5.64
C HIS A 22 6.04 -9.07 5.70
N ALA A 23 6.43 -8.53 6.86
CA ALA A 23 6.68 -7.09 7.05
C ALA A 23 7.79 -6.57 6.12
N ASP A 24 8.93 -7.25 6.03
CA ASP A 24 10.05 -6.83 5.15
C ASP A 24 9.65 -6.86 3.67
N ALA A 25 8.89 -7.89 3.27
CA ALA A 25 8.39 -7.99 1.90
C ALA A 25 7.37 -6.88 1.60
N LEU A 26 6.53 -6.53 2.57
CA LEU A 26 5.58 -5.43 2.47
C LEU A 26 6.30 -4.08 2.38
N TYR A 27 7.35 -3.86 3.16
CA TYR A 27 8.15 -2.64 3.09
C TYR A 27 8.78 -2.48 1.70
N ASN A 28 9.43 -3.54 1.20
CA ASN A 28 9.99 -3.53 -0.14
C ASN A 28 8.92 -3.25 -1.20
N PHE A 29 7.74 -3.85 -1.07
CA PHE A 29 6.60 -3.59 -1.95
C PHE A 29 6.16 -2.12 -1.89
N SER A 30 6.02 -1.56 -0.68
CA SER A 30 5.72 -0.14 -0.48
C SER A 30 6.77 0.78 -1.09
N TYR A 31 8.05 0.42 -1.00
CA TYR A 31 9.14 1.16 -1.63
C TYR A 31 9.04 1.18 -3.17
N HIS A 32 8.70 0.03 -3.77
CA HIS A 32 8.47 -0.03 -5.21
C HIS A 32 7.29 0.85 -5.64
N LEU A 33 6.22 0.93 -4.83
CA LEU A 33 5.05 1.77 -5.12
C LEU A 33 5.32 3.27 -4.93
N ALA A 34 5.94 3.63 -3.82
CA ALA A 34 6.16 5.02 -3.42
C ALA A 34 7.33 5.67 -4.18
N GLY A 35 8.34 4.88 -4.56
CA GLY A 35 9.51 5.34 -5.31
C GLY A 35 10.53 6.15 -4.50
N ASN A 36 10.25 6.45 -3.23
CA ASN A 36 11.16 7.09 -2.27
C ASN A 36 10.96 6.51 -0.86
N GLU A 37 11.97 6.65 0.00
CA GLU A 37 12.00 6.03 1.33
C GLU A 37 10.96 6.59 2.31
N GLU A 38 10.74 7.91 2.30
CA GLU A 38 9.81 8.59 3.21
C GLU A 38 8.36 8.14 2.95
N ASP A 39 7.91 8.25 1.71
CA ASP A 39 6.57 7.80 1.31
C ASP A 39 6.39 6.29 1.47
N ALA A 40 7.46 5.50 1.30
CA ALA A 40 7.43 4.06 1.50
C ALA A 40 7.22 3.68 2.97
N ASN A 41 7.93 4.36 3.88
CA ASN A 41 7.77 4.20 5.31
C ASN A 41 6.34 4.56 5.73
N ASP A 42 5.82 5.69 5.28
CA ASP A 42 4.45 6.12 5.57
C ASP A 42 3.41 5.11 5.07
N LEU A 43 3.56 4.63 3.83
CA LEU A 43 2.67 3.62 3.26
C LEU A 43 2.73 2.29 4.02
N PHE A 44 3.93 1.83 4.36
CA PHE A 44 4.14 0.62 5.14
C PHE A 44 3.46 0.71 6.51
N GLN A 45 3.69 1.81 7.24
CA GLN A 45 3.09 2.02 8.55
C GLN A 45 1.56 2.08 8.47
N GLU A 46 1.02 2.84 7.53
CA GLU A 46 -0.43 2.92 7.29
C GLU A 46 -1.04 1.55 6.97
N ALA A 47 -0.34 0.74 6.18
CA ALA A 47 -0.78 -0.62 5.84
C ALA A 47 -0.78 -1.54 7.08
N MET A 48 0.30 -1.53 7.88
CA MET A 48 0.40 -2.32 9.10
C MET A 48 -0.64 -1.91 10.15
N MET A 49 -0.89 -0.61 10.33
CA MET A 49 -1.95 -0.11 11.22
C MET A 49 -3.34 -0.55 10.76
N LYS A 50 -3.61 -0.51 9.45
CA LYS A 50 -4.87 -1.02 8.88
C LYS A 50 -5.00 -2.52 9.04
N ALA A 51 -3.92 -3.27 8.82
CA ALA A 51 -3.89 -4.71 9.02
C ALA A 51 -4.27 -5.05 10.46
N TRP A 52 -3.65 -4.39 11.45
CA TRP A 52 -4.00 -4.56 12.86
C TRP A 52 -5.47 -4.21 13.12
N ARG A 53 -5.96 -3.08 12.59
CA ARG A 53 -7.36 -2.65 12.77
C ARG A 53 -8.38 -3.62 12.18
N PHE A 54 -8.04 -4.32 11.10
CA PHE A 54 -8.93 -5.22 10.37
C PHE A 54 -8.58 -6.69 10.55
N ILE A 55 -7.69 -7.03 11.49
CA ILE A 55 -7.24 -8.40 11.73
C ILE A 55 -8.39 -9.34 12.08
N GLU A 56 -9.45 -8.84 12.73
CA GLU A 56 -10.66 -9.64 13.01
C GLU A 56 -11.41 -10.11 11.75
N LYS A 57 -11.15 -9.49 10.59
CA LYS A 57 -11.73 -9.87 9.29
C LYS A 57 -10.80 -10.76 8.47
N TYR A 58 -9.59 -10.99 8.96
CA TYR A 58 -8.67 -11.92 8.32
C TYR A 58 -9.11 -13.35 8.66
N GLU A 59 -9.14 -14.21 7.65
CA GLU A 59 -9.45 -15.62 7.82
C GLU A 59 -8.13 -16.39 7.93
N GLU A 60 -7.86 -16.94 9.11
CA GLU A 60 -6.65 -17.71 9.41
C GLU A 60 -6.51 -18.92 8.47
N GLY A 61 -5.26 -19.22 8.09
CA GLY A 61 -4.95 -20.27 7.11
C GLY A 61 -5.20 -19.89 5.65
N THR A 62 -5.69 -18.68 5.37
CA THR A 62 -5.68 -18.10 4.01
C THR A 62 -4.33 -17.45 3.70
N ASN A 63 -4.20 -16.78 2.55
CA ASN A 63 -2.93 -16.17 2.15
C ASN A 63 -2.72 -14.80 2.82
N ALA A 64 -2.11 -14.81 4.02
CA ALA A 64 -1.76 -13.62 4.80
C ALA A 64 -1.02 -12.56 3.97
N LYS A 65 -0.04 -12.99 3.17
CA LYS A 65 0.75 -12.10 2.30
C LYS A 65 -0.15 -11.37 1.29
N ALA A 66 -1.02 -12.08 0.59
CA ALA A 66 -1.90 -11.49 -0.40
C ALA A 66 -2.91 -10.52 0.24
N TRP A 67 -3.44 -10.86 1.40
CA TRP A 67 -4.35 -9.99 2.17
C TRP A 67 -3.65 -8.69 2.59
N LEU A 68 -2.45 -8.80 3.16
CA LEU A 68 -1.64 -7.67 3.61
C LEU A 68 -1.24 -6.75 2.43
N PHE A 69 -0.83 -7.33 1.31
CA PHE A 69 -0.47 -6.57 0.10
C PHE A 69 -1.68 -5.87 -0.52
N THR A 70 -2.87 -6.46 -0.40
CA THR A 70 -4.12 -5.83 -0.83
C THR A 70 -4.42 -4.58 0.00
N ILE A 71 -4.19 -4.63 1.31
CA ILE A 71 -4.34 -3.47 2.20
C ILE A 71 -3.37 -2.35 1.79
N ALA A 72 -2.08 -2.67 1.58
CA ALA A 72 -1.09 -1.69 1.14
C ALA A 72 -1.44 -1.06 -0.21
N LYS A 73 -1.83 -1.87 -1.20
CA LYS A 73 -2.27 -1.37 -2.52
C LYS A 73 -3.45 -0.40 -2.38
N ASN A 74 -4.45 -0.75 -1.58
CA ASN A 74 -5.60 0.11 -1.34
C ASN A 74 -5.24 1.40 -0.60
N ALA A 75 -4.31 1.34 0.36
CA ALA A 75 -3.79 2.52 1.04
C ALA A 75 -3.10 3.46 0.05
N PHE A 76 -2.22 2.93 -0.80
CA PHE A 76 -1.52 3.68 -1.84
C PHE A 76 -2.47 4.36 -2.83
N ILE A 77 -3.44 3.62 -3.39
CA ILE A 77 -4.41 4.17 -4.34
C ILE A 77 -5.20 5.33 -3.72
N ASN A 78 -5.60 5.19 -2.45
CA ASN A 78 -6.33 6.23 -1.75
C ASN A 78 -5.47 7.48 -1.52
N GLU A 79 -4.20 7.32 -1.14
CA GLU A 79 -3.28 8.44 -0.97
C GLU A 79 -2.96 9.13 -2.29
N TYR A 80 -2.69 8.35 -3.34
CA TYR A 80 -2.48 8.88 -4.69
C TYR A 80 -3.68 9.73 -5.17
N ARG A 81 -4.91 9.23 -5.00
CA ARG A 81 -6.13 9.98 -5.36
C ARG A 81 -6.27 11.28 -4.56
N LYS A 82 -5.92 11.26 -3.27
CA LYS A 82 -5.92 12.47 -2.42
C LYS A 82 -4.88 13.48 -2.91
N ARG A 83 -3.65 13.05 -3.19
CA ARG A 83 -2.57 13.90 -3.71
C ARG A 83 -2.98 14.57 -5.03
N LYS A 84 -3.55 13.80 -5.96
CA LYS A 84 -4.03 14.32 -7.25
C LYS A 84 -5.21 15.31 -7.14
N SER A 85 -6.07 15.15 -6.14
CA SER A 85 -7.23 16.03 -5.91
C SER A 85 -6.90 17.30 -5.12
N ARG A 86 -5.72 17.37 -4.50
CA ARG A 86 -5.26 18.56 -3.79
C ARG A 86 -4.75 19.61 -4.78
N PRO A 87 -5.08 20.91 -4.60
CA PRO A 87 -4.41 21.97 -5.35
C PRO A 87 -2.90 21.87 -5.10
N HIS A 88 -2.09 22.01 -6.17
CA HIS A 88 -0.64 21.90 -6.11
C HIS A 88 -0.11 22.77 -4.96
N LYS A 89 0.46 22.12 -3.95
CA LYS A 89 1.09 22.79 -2.84
C LYS A 89 2.48 23.18 -3.34
N VAL A 90 2.61 24.41 -3.84
CA VAL A 90 3.91 24.97 -4.22
C VAL A 90 4.72 25.12 -2.93
N GLU A 91 5.85 24.43 -2.83
CA GLU A 91 6.76 24.61 -1.71
C GLU A 91 7.40 26.00 -1.82
N LEU A 92 7.56 26.71 -0.70
CA LEU A 92 8.09 28.09 -0.70
C LEU A 92 9.51 28.19 -1.30
N GLN A 93 10.22 27.05 -1.38
CA GLN A 93 11.56 26.92 -1.98
C GLN A 93 11.55 27.18 -3.50
N ASP A 94 10.44 26.89 -4.18
CA ASP A 94 10.30 27.08 -5.64
C ASP A 94 10.20 28.57 -6.02
N TYR A 95 9.88 29.46 -5.08
CA TYR A 95 9.79 30.91 -5.37
C TYR A 95 11.15 31.56 -5.66
N VAL A 96 12.27 30.95 -5.22
CA VAL A 96 13.61 31.55 -5.35
C VAL A 96 14.28 31.20 -6.69
N THR A 97 13.85 30.13 -7.37
CA THR A 97 14.52 29.62 -8.58
C THR A 97 13.88 30.10 -9.88
N HIS A 98 12.68 30.69 -9.84
CA HIS A 98 11.94 31.15 -11.02
C HIS A 98 12.42 32.49 -11.63
N GLN A 99 13.72 32.81 -11.57
CA GLN A 99 14.27 33.88 -12.41
C GLN A 99 15.11 33.38 -13.59
N ASP A 100 15.69 32.18 -13.58
CA ASP A 100 16.65 31.78 -14.64
C ASP A 100 16.66 30.28 -14.96
N SER A 101 15.59 29.71 -15.53
CA SER A 101 15.73 28.52 -16.39
C SER A 101 14.45 28.22 -17.15
N GLU A 102 14.55 28.23 -18.49
CA GLU A 102 13.48 27.86 -19.40
C GLU A 102 13.01 26.41 -19.25
N ASP A 103 11.73 26.23 -19.57
CA ASP A 103 10.90 25.06 -19.40
C ASP A 103 11.52 23.75 -19.91
N THR A 104 11.68 22.78 -19.00
CA THR A 104 11.65 21.35 -19.36
C THR A 104 10.69 20.65 -18.40
N PRO A 105 9.49 20.22 -18.85
CA PRO A 105 8.57 19.51 -17.97
C PRO A 105 9.13 18.13 -17.66
N LEU A 106 9.58 17.92 -16.43
CA LEU A 106 9.97 16.62 -15.86
C LEU A 106 8.71 15.77 -15.55
N THR A 107 7.70 15.79 -16.41
CA THR A 107 6.40 15.18 -16.17
C THR A 107 6.30 13.75 -16.75
N GLY A 108 7.19 13.40 -17.69
CA GLY A 108 7.10 12.13 -18.44
C GLY A 108 7.61 10.89 -17.71
N SER A 109 8.57 11.02 -16.77
CA SER A 109 9.16 9.85 -16.11
C SER A 109 8.28 9.26 -15.01
N LEU A 110 7.48 10.10 -14.34
CA LEU A 110 6.53 9.69 -13.30
C LEU A 110 5.37 8.89 -13.90
N ASP A 111 4.83 9.36 -15.04
CA ASP A 111 3.68 8.77 -15.73
C ASP A 111 4.00 7.40 -16.34
N LEU A 112 5.20 7.24 -16.93
CA LEU A 112 5.66 5.96 -17.49
C LEU A 112 5.91 4.90 -16.41
N ARG A 113 6.47 5.29 -15.26
CA ARG A 113 6.59 4.38 -14.10
C ARG A 113 5.19 3.97 -13.62
N GLU A 114 4.27 4.91 -13.53
CA GLU A 114 2.89 4.69 -13.09
C GLU A 114 2.12 3.72 -14.01
N GLU A 115 2.20 3.90 -15.34
CA GLU A 115 1.58 2.98 -16.31
C GLU A 115 2.18 1.58 -16.26
N MET A 116 3.51 1.47 -16.17
CA MET A 116 4.20 0.18 -16.07
C MET A 116 3.82 -0.57 -14.78
N PHE A 117 3.75 0.13 -13.64
CA PHE A 117 3.32 -0.47 -12.38
C PHE A 117 1.86 -0.95 -12.41
N LYS A 118 0.98 -0.21 -13.10
CA LYS A 118 -0.42 -0.59 -13.28
C LYS A 118 -0.58 -1.88 -14.09
N TYR A 119 0.28 -2.09 -15.09
CA TYR A 119 0.33 -3.35 -15.87
C TYR A 119 0.97 -4.49 -15.07
N LEU A 120 2.07 -4.26 -14.36
CA LEU A 120 2.75 -5.28 -13.56
C LEU A 120 1.93 -5.78 -12.34
N MET A 121 1.10 -4.92 -11.74
CA MET A 121 0.25 -5.28 -10.60
C MET A 121 -1.19 -5.65 -10.98
N GLY A 122 -1.52 -5.56 -12.27
CA GLY A 122 -2.88 -5.74 -12.77
C GLY A 122 -3.34 -7.20 -12.78
N ASP A 123 -2.43 -8.15 -12.94
CA ASP A 123 -2.84 -9.48 -13.42
C ASP A 123 -2.58 -10.66 -12.48
N GLU A 124 -1.54 -10.73 -11.65
CA GLU A 124 -1.30 -12.04 -10.98
C GLU A 124 -2.32 -12.40 -9.89
N VAL A 125 -2.70 -11.45 -9.03
CA VAL A 125 -3.69 -11.70 -7.96
C VAL A 125 -5.13 -11.67 -8.50
N THR A 126 -5.41 -10.80 -9.48
CA THR A 126 -6.75 -10.67 -10.08
C THR A 126 -7.07 -11.80 -11.06
N MET A 127 -6.09 -12.33 -11.79
CA MET A 127 -6.26 -13.56 -12.57
C MET A 127 -6.46 -14.77 -11.66
N ALA A 128 -5.69 -14.89 -10.58
CA ALA A 128 -5.83 -16.02 -9.65
C ALA A 128 -7.21 -16.06 -8.99
N VAL A 129 -7.74 -14.92 -8.54
CA VAL A 129 -9.08 -14.82 -7.92
C VAL A 129 -10.22 -15.04 -8.94
N ASN A 130 -10.06 -14.63 -10.20
CA ASN A 130 -11.09 -14.85 -11.24
C ASN A 130 -10.98 -16.22 -11.94
N SER A 131 -9.90 -16.97 -11.74
CA SER A 131 -9.75 -18.35 -12.25
C SER A 131 -10.44 -19.41 -11.39
N LEU A 132 -11.01 -19.01 -10.24
CA LEU A 132 -11.79 -19.90 -9.40
C LEU A 132 -13.20 -20.08 -9.98
N PRO A 133 -13.71 -21.32 -10.08
CA PRO A 133 -15.09 -21.59 -10.45
C PRO A 133 -16.06 -20.86 -9.53
N VAL A 134 -17.22 -20.46 -10.08
CA VAL A 134 -18.27 -19.63 -9.43
C VAL A 134 -18.75 -20.17 -8.08
N ASP A 135 -18.49 -21.45 -7.78
CA ASP A 135 -18.83 -22.09 -6.50
C ASP A 135 -17.98 -21.61 -5.31
N PHE A 136 -16.88 -20.89 -5.54
CA PHE A 136 -15.99 -20.34 -4.50
C PHE A 136 -15.85 -18.80 -4.53
N ARG A 137 -16.82 -18.12 -5.14
CA ARG A 137 -16.87 -16.66 -5.18
C ARG A 137 -17.68 -16.06 -4.04
#